data_AF-A0AAE6JLX3-F1
#
_entry.id   AF-A0AAE6JLX3-F1
#
_cell.length_a   1.000
_cell.length_b   1.000
_cell.length_c   1.000
_cell.angle_alpha   90.00
_cell.angle_beta   90.00
_cell.angle_gamma   90.00
#
_symmetry.space_group_name_H-M   'P 1'
#
loop_
_entity.id
_entity.type
_entity.pdbx_description
1 polymer ?
#
loop_
_entity_poly.entity_id
_entity_poly.type
_entity_poly.pdbx_seq_one_letter_code
_entity_poly.pdbx_strand_id
1 'polypeptide(L)'
;MEKQQFTYSIQSLLEKKEGSISGPMSPMEFAKEVAQQVGFKFNRLARLWFADERINQRHEDGGLTGHDTLIIGTVYTNDIWLSLWVDSGVGAVAIAMAYRSDGSIDFTDLYRQQHYVCKLSRQQVKDIFQSVFDDPTQINIKAA
;
A
#
# COMPACT_ATOMS: atom_id res chain seq x y z
N MET A 1 1.31 -22.91 19.90
CA MET A 1 1.39 -21.53 19.39
C MET A 1 0.28 -21.37 18.35
N GLU A 2 -0.78 -20.65 18.70
CA GLU A 2 -1.84 -20.33 17.75
C GLU A 2 -1.24 -19.46 16.63
N LYS A 3 -1.45 -19.84 15.37
CA LYS A 3 -1.12 -18.97 14.24
C LYS A 3 -2.03 -17.75 14.37
N GLN A 4 -1.50 -16.60 14.74
CA GLN A 4 -2.24 -15.34 14.66
C GLN A 4 -2.78 -15.22 13.22
N GLN A 5 -4.09 -15.09 13.10
CA GLN A 5 -4.75 -14.89 11.82
C GLN A 5 -4.29 -13.55 11.27
N PHE A 6 -3.86 -13.54 10.01
CA PHE A 6 -3.46 -12.31 9.33
C PHE A 6 -4.71 -11.42 9.15
N THR A 7 -4.74 -10.30 9.84
CA THR A 7 -5.85 -9.35 9.84
C THR A 7 -5.33 -7.96 9.50
N TYR A 8 -5.99 -7.31 8.54
CA TYR A 8 -5.68 -5.95 8.12
C TYR A 8 -6.96 -5.21 7.72
N SER A 9 -6.87 -3.89 7.61
CA SER A 9 -7.91 -3.05 7.03
C SER A 9 -7.32 -2.11 5.98
N ILE A 10 -8.14 -1.77 4.98
CA ILE A 10 -7.80 -0.83 3.91
C ILE A 10 -8.61 0.45 4.13
N GLN A 11 -7.91 1.59 4.13
CA GLN A 11 -8.51 2.91 4.22
C GLN A 11 -8.17 3.72 2.97
N SER A 12 -9.14 3.93 2.09
CA SER A 12 -9.00 4.91 1.01
C SER A 12 -8.70 6.30 1.59
N LEU A 13 -7.66 6.94 1.03
CA LEU A 13 -7.16 8.25 1.42
C LEU A 13 -7.56 9.36 0.44
N LEU A 14 -8.09 9.02 -0.73
CA LEU A 14 -8.54 10.01 -1.70
C LEU A 14 -10.01 10.35 -1.47
N GLU A 15 -10.29 11.64 -1.53
CA GLU A 15 -11.62 12.22 -1.39
C GLU A 15 -11.89 13.16 -2.56
N LYS A 16 -13.15 13.25 -2.99
CA LYS A 16 -13.59 14.18 -4.02
C LYS A 16 -14.48 15.23 -3.39
N LYS A 17 -14.06 16.49 -3.45
CA LYS A 17 -14.80 17.66 -3.00
C LYS A 17 -14.86 18.69 -4.11
N GLU A 18 -16.06 19.16 -4.46
CA GLU A 18 -16.28 20.22 -5.45
C GLU A 18 -15.56 19.99 -6.80
N GLY A 19 -15.50 18.73 -7.24
CA GLY A 19 -14.84 18.34 -8.49
C GLY A 19 -13.32 18.15 -8.40
N SER A 20 -12.70 18.49 -7.26
CA SER A 20 -11.27 18.30 -7.00
C SER A 20 -11.01 17.02 -6.20
N ILE A 21 -9.91 16.32 -6.52
CA ILE A 21 -9.44 15.16 -5.76
C ILE A 21 -8.35 15.60 -4.79
N SER A 22 -8.51 15.26 -3.52
CA SER A 22 -7.55 15.57 -2.45
C SER A 22 -7.30 14.35 -1.56
N GLY A 23 -6.25 14.43 -0.75
CA GLY A 23 -5.94 13.46 0.28
C GLY A 23 -4.95 14.04 1.29
N PRO A 24 -4.58 13.30 2.35
CA PRO A 24 -3.58 13.73 3.32
C PRO A 24 -2.25 14.08 2.63
N MET A 25 -1.65 15.22 3.04
CA MET A 25 -0.49 15.82 2.36
C MET A 25 0.70 14.85 2.21
N SER A 26 1.18 14.28 3.32
CA SER A 26 2.37 13.40 3.30
C SER A 26 2.17 12.14 2.43
N PRO A 27 1.11 11.32 2.59
CA PRO A 27 0.85 10.19 1.70
C PRO A 27 0.67 10.59 0.23
N MET A 28 0.09 11.77 -0.04
CA MET A 28 -0.07 12.28 -1.40
C MET A 28 1.27 12.68 -2.04
N GLU A 29 2.15 13.34 -1.29
CA GLU A 29 3.49 13.71 -1.74
C GLU A 29 4.34 12.46 -2.01
N PHE A 30 4.32 11.50 -1.08
CA PHE A 30 4.96 10.20 -1.26
C PHE A 30 4.49 9.51 -2.54
N ALA A 31 3.17 9.40 -2.74
CA ALA A 31 2.62 8.74 -3.91
C ALA A 31 2.99 9.44 -5.22
N LYS A 32 3.06 10.78 -5.23
CA LYS A 32 3.52 11.56 -6.39
C LYS A 32 5.01 11.32 -6.69
N GLU A 33 5.85 11.31 -5.67
CA GLU A 33 7.29 11.08 -5.83
C GLU A 33 7.55 9.69 -6.42
N VAL A 34 6.96 8.65 -5.84
CA VAL A 34 7.08 7.28 -6.32
C VAL A 34 6.53 7.13 -7.74
N ALA A 35 5.36 7.72 -8.01
CA ALA A 35 4.76 7.71 -9.35
C ALA A 35 5.66 8.38 -10.39
N GLN A 36 6.31 9.49 -10.04
CA GLN A 36 7.26 10.18 -10.90
C GLN A 36 8.53 9.34 -11.14
N GLN A 37 9.09 8.73 -10.10
CA GLN A 37 10.31 7.91 -10.20
C GLN A 37 10.11 6.67 -11.07
N VAL A 38 8.96 6.01 -10.94
CA VAL A 38 8.64 4.76 -11.67
C VAL A 38 7.98 5.05 -13.02
N GLY A 39 7.51 6.28 -13.25
CA GLY A 39 6.94 6.71 -14.53
C GLY A 39 5.48 6.28 -14.75
N PHE A 40 4.67 6.23 -13.69
CA PHE A 40 3.24 5.91 -13.78
C PHE A 40 2.35 7.05 -13.26
N LYS A 41 1.05 6.98 -13.55
CA LYS A 41 0.02 7.86 -12.96
C LYS A 41 -0.86 7.02 -12.05
N PHE A 42 -1.22 7.54 -10.89
CA PHE A 42 -2.16 6.91 -9.97
C PHE A 42 -3.49 7.65 -9.91
N ASN A 43 -4.56 6.93 -9.62
CA ASN A 43 -5.88 7.51 -9.32
C ASN A 43 -6.54 6.88 -8.08
N ARG A 44 -5.78 6.07 -7.34
CA ARG A 44 -6.14 5.46 -6.06
C ARG A 44 -4.96 5.57 -5.11
N LEU A 45 -5.25 5.86 -3.85
CA LEU A 45 -4.30 5.87 -2.77
C LEU A 45 -5.02 5.40 -1.51
N ALA A 46 -4.48 4.38 -0.85
CA ALA A 46 -5.04 3.83 0.37
C ALA A 46 -3.94 3.47 1.37
N ARG A 47 -4.27 3.52 2.65
CA ARG A 47 -3.42 3.04 3.75
C ARG A 47 -3.86 1.66 4.19
N LEU A 48 -2.89 0.81 4.49
CA LEU A 48 -3.10 -0.45 5.17
C LEU A 48 -2.82 -0.32 6.66
N TRP A 49 -3.73 -0.82 7.47
CA TRP A 49 -3.53 -1.01 8.90
C TRP A 49 -3.49 -2.49 9.19
N PHE A 50 -2.50 -2.94 9.96
CA PHE A 50 -2.36 -4.33 10.37
C PHE A 50 -2.75 -4.47 11.83
N ALA A 51 -3.40 -5.58 12.17
CA ALA A 51 -3.65 -5.91 13.58
C ALA A 51 -2.34 -6.19 14.34
N ASP A 52 -1.33 -6.72 13.64
CA ASP A 52 0.05 -6.77 14.14
C ASP A 52 0.78 -5.48 13.76
N GLU A 53 0.87 -4.55 14.71
CA GLU A 53 1.51 -3.24 14.54
C GLU A 53 3.01 -3.33 14.21
N ARG A 54 3.65 -4.49 14.37
CA ARG A 54 5.08 -4.67 14.07
C ARG A 54 5.36 -4.83 12.57
N ILE A 55 4.33 -5.09 11.77
CA ILE A 55 4.48 -5.28 10.32
C ILE A 55 5.00 -3.98 9.69
N ASN A 56 6.10 -4.10 8.95
CA ASN A 56 6.78 -3.01 8.26
C ASN A 56 7.38 -1.93 9.18
N GLN A 57 7.46 -2.19 10.49
CA GLN A 57 8.09 -1.30 11.46
C GLN A 57 9.52 -1.72 11.80
N ARG A 58 10.32 -0.78 12.31
CA ARG A 58 11.66 -0.99 12.87
C ARG A 58 11.69 -0.58 14.33
N HIS A 59 12.74 -0.99 15.04
CA HIS A 59 13.04 -0.42 16.35
C HIS A 59 13.95 0.79 16.20
N GLU A 60 13.47 1.96 16.61
CA GLU A 60 14.21 3.22 16.60
C GLU A 60 13.91 3.99 17.90
N ASP A 61 14.92 4.59 18.52
CA ASP A 61 14.83 5.41 19.73
C ASP A 61 13.97 4.82 20.88
N GLY A 62 14.02 3.50 21.06
CA GLY A 62 13.33 2.79 22.13
C GLY A 62 11.86 2.45 21.84
N GLY A 63 11.36 2.70 20.62
CA GLY A 63 10.01 2.37 20.18
C GLY A 63 9.96 1.67 18.83
N LEU A 64 8.75 1.35 18.37
CA LEU A 64 8.50 1.01 16.97
C LEU A 64 8.39 2.30 16.15
N THR A 65 8.89 2.27 14.92
CA THR A 65 8.66 3.34 13.95
C THR A 65 7.17 3.53 13.65
N GLY A 66 6.82 4.69 13.09
CA GLY A 66 5.48 5.00 12.59
C GLY A 66 5.35 4.91 11.08
N HIS A 67 6.02 3.95 10.44
CA HIS A 67 6.00 3.81 8.98
C HIS A 67 4.59 3.50 8.48
N ASP A 68 4.21 4.11 7.38
CA ASP A 68 2.96 3.81 6.70
C ASP A 68 3.15 2.68 5.70
N THR A 69 2.11 1.85 5.53
CA THR A 69 2.04 0.93 4.39
C THR A 69 0.94 1.40 3.45
N LEU A 70 1.31 1.69 2.20
CA LEU A 70 0.43 2.34 1.24
C LEU A 70 0.19 1.45 0.02
N ILE A 71 -1.06 1.41 -0.43
CA ILE A 71 -1.46 0.91 -1.74
C ILE A 71 -1.61 2.13 -2.64
N ILE A 72 -0.80 2.18 -3.69
CA ILE A 72 -0.91 3.15 -4.77
C ILE A 72 -1.44 2.40 -5.98
N GLY A 73 -2.51 2.89 -6.59
CA GLY A 73 -3.19 2.15 -7.65
C GLY A 73 -3.72 3.00 -8.77
N THR A 74 -3.98 2.32 -9.88
CA THR A 74 -4.62 2.88 -11.06
C THR A 74 -5.72 1.95 -11.50
N VAL A 75 -6.95 2.43 -11.37
CA VAL A 75 -8.15 1.75 -11.85
C VAL A 75 -8.53 2.35 -13.19
N TYR A 76 -8.47 1.52 -14.23
CA TYR A 76 -8.96 1.81 -15.57
C TYR A 76 -10.34 1.17 -15.76
N THR A 77 -10.97 1.42 -16.91
CA THR A 77 -12.27 0.80 -17.24
C THR A 77 -12.20 -0.73 -17.26
N ASN A 78 -11.09 -1.30 -17.73
CA ASN A 78 -10.95 -2.74 -17.97
C ASN A 78 -9.82 -3.41 -17.18
N ASP A 79 -9.09 -2.66 -16.35
CA ASP A 79 -7.95 -3.21 -15.61
C ASP A 79 -7.68 -2.45 -14.32
N ILE A 80 -7.01 -3.12 -13.39
CA ILE A 80 -6.55 -2.55 -12.13
C ILE A 80 -5.08 -2.89 -11.98
N TRP A 81 -4.27 -1.85 -11.79
CA TRP A 81 -2.87 -1.98 -11.43
C TRP A 81 -2.68 -1.47 -10.00
N LEU A 82 -1.99 -2.26 -9.17
CA LEU A 82 -1.72 -1.95 -7.77
C LEU A 82 -0.22 -2.05 -7.49
N SER A 83 0.25 -1.20 -6.59
CA SER A 83 1.60 -1.22 -6.07
C SER A 83 1.58 -0.99 -4.56
N LEU A 84 2.34 -1.80 -3.83
CA LEU A 84 2.38 -1.81 -2.37
C LEU A 84 3.74 -1.30 -1.88
N TRP A 85 3.72 -0.36 -0.95
CA TRP A 85 4.90 0.37 -0.49
C TRP A 85 4.95 0.49 1.03
N VAL A 86 6.16 0.57 1.59
CA VAL A 86 6.40 1.15 2.92
C VAL A 86 6.90 2.58 2.73
N ASP A 87 6.19 3.53 3.33
CA ASP A 87 6.64 4.90 3.52
C ASP A 87 7.30 5.00 4.90
N SER A 88 8.62 5.22 4.90
CA SER A 88 9.41 5.36 6.12
C SER A 88 9.52 6.79 6.63
N GLY A 89 8.86 7.76 5.98
CA GLY A 89 8.98 9.19 6.24
C GLY A 89 10.25 9.84 5.68
N VAL A 90 11.32 9.06 5.47
CA VAL A 90 12.59 9.51 4.85
C VAL A 90 12.93 8.78 3.56
N GLY A 91 12.09 7.84 3.14
CA GLY A 91 12.29 7.06 1.92
C GLY A 91 11.18 6.04 1.65
N ALA A 92 11.15 5.57 0.41
CA ALA A 92 10.17 4.62 -0.11
C ALA A 92 10.78 3.22 -0.27
N VAL A 93 10.10 2.19 0.20
CA VAL A 93 10.47 0.79 -0.06
C VAL A 93 9.34 0.09 -0.81
N ALA A 94 9.58 -0.23 -2.07
CA ALA A 94 8.66 -1.03 -2.87
C ALA A 94 8.57 -2.46 -2.31
N ILE A 95 7.35 -2.95 -2.08
CA ILE A 95 7.10 -4.33 -1.63
C ILE A 95 6.80 -5.22 -2.84
N ALA A 96 5.79 -4.85 -3.61
CA ALA A 96 5.34 -5.60 -4.78
C ALA A 96 4.44 -4.76 -5.69
N MET A 97 4.25 -5.22 -6.92
CA MET A 97 3.32 -4.69 -7.92
C MET A 97 2.45 -5.82 -8.48
N ALA A 98 1.23 -5.50 -8.91
CA ALA A 98 0.30 -6.49 -9.46
C ALA A 98 -0.63 -5.89 -10.52
N TYR A 99 -0.93 -6.69 -11.54
CA TYR A 99 -1.95 -6.40 -12.54
C TYR A 99 -3.10 -7.40 -12.40
N ARG A 100 -4.35 -6.91 -12.42
CA ARG A 100 -5.51 -7.80 -12.34
C ARG A 100 -5.65 -8.68 -13.58
N SER A 101 -5.34 -8.11 -14.75
CA SER A 101 -5.53 -8.75 -16.06
C SER A 101 -4.74 -10.05 -16.25
N ASP A 102 -3.52 -10.14 -15.72
CA ASP A 102 -2.68 -11.34 -15.83
C ASP A 102 -2.47 -12.08 -14.50
N GLY A 103 -2.90 -11.50 -13.37
CA GLY A 103 -2.74 -12.07 -12.03
C GLY A 103 -1.28 -12.17 -11.58
N SER A 104 -0.35 -11.53 -12.29
CA SER A 104 1.06 -11.51 -11.96
C SER A 104 1.31 -10.62 -10.75
N ILE A 105 2.28 -11.02 -9.93
CA ILE A 105 2.74 -10.25 -8.78
C ILE A 105 4.27 -10.22 -8.81
N ASP A 106 4.81 -9.05 -9.05
CA ASP A 106 6.24 -8.78 -9.06
C ASP A 106 6.68 -8.32 -7.68
N PHE A 107 7.45 -9.15 -6.98
CA PHE A 107 7.99 -8.83 -5.67
C PHE A 107 9.34 -8.11 -5.80
N THR A 108 9.55 -7.07 -5.01
CA THR A 108 10.83 -6.35 -4.98
C THR A 108 11.78 -6.94 -3.94
N ASP A 109 13.01 -7.27 -4.35
CA ASP A 109 14.02 -7.85 -3.45
C ASP A 109 14.49 -6.88 -2.36
N LEU A 110 14.49 -5.57 -2.65
CA LEU A 110 14.87 -4.54 -1.69
C LEU A 110 14.05 -4.63 -0.39
N TYR A 111 12.75 -4.91 -0.48
CA TYR A 111 11.91 -5.12 0.71
C TYR A 111 12.37 -6.30 1.56
N ARG A 112 12.84 -7.38 0.93
CA ARG A 112 13.31 -8.57 1.64
C ARG A 112 14.60 -8.32 2.39
N GLN A 113 15.42 -7.40 1.90
CA GLN A 113 16.67 -6.98 2.52
C GLN A 113 16.46 -6.04 3.71
N GLN A 114 15.27 -5.44 3.86
CA GLN A 114 14.99 -4.55 5.00
C GLN A 114 14.91 -5.30 6.33
N HIS A 115 15.38 -4.62 7.38
CA HIS A 115 15.37 -5.09 8.77
C HIS A 115 14.11 -4.66 9.53
N TYR A 116 12.93 -4.97 8.98
CA TYR A 116 11.68 -4.78 9.71
C TYR A 116 11.49 -5.86 10.77
N VAL A 117 10.83 -5.50 11.88
CA VAL A 117 10.49 -6.42 12.99
C VAL A 117 9.64 -7.57 12.47
N CYS A 118 8.62 -7.26 11.67
CA CYS A 118 7.83 -8.22 10.93
C CYS A 118 7.70 -7.78 9.47
N LYS A 119 7.77 -8.76 8.56
CA LYS A 119 7.59 -8.54 7.12
C LYS A 119 6.38 -9.31 6.64
N LEU A 120 5.65 -8.75 5.69
CA LEU A 120 4.63 -9.45 4.94
C LEU A 120 5.28 -10.62 4.19
N SER A 121 4.75 -11.82 4.40
CA SER A 121 5.04 -12.97 3.56
C SER A 121 4.51 -12.76 2.14
N ARG A 122 5.01 -13.53 1.17
CA ARG A 122 4.47 -13.47 -0.20
C ARG A 122 2.98 -13.78 -0.24
N GLN A 123 2.50 -14.72 0.59
CA GLN A 123 1.08 -15.05 0.64
C GLN A 123 0.24 -13.89 1.17
N GLN A 124 0.67 -13.21 2.23
CA GLN A 124 -0.07 -12.05 2.77
C GLN A 124 -0.18 -10.90 1.76
N VAL A 125 0.88 -10.65 0.97
CA VAL A 125 0.83 -9.66 -0.12
C VAL A 125 -0.17 -10.09 -1.21
N LYS A 126 -0.19 -11.38 -1.58
CA LYS A 126 -1.18 -11.92 -2.51
C LYS A 126 -2.60 -11.72 -1.99
N ASP A 127 -2.84 -12.03 -0.72
CA ASP A 127 -4.15 -11.90 -0.08
C ASP A 127 -4.64 -10.44 -0.09
N ILE A 128 -3.73 -9.48 0.18
CA ILE A 128 -4.02 -8.04 0.09
C ILE A 128 -4.44 -7.64 -1.33
N PHE A 129 -3.65 -7.99 -2.35
CA PHE A 129 -3.97 -7.63 -3.73
C PHE A 129 -5.25 -8.30 -4.21
N GLN A 130 -5.43 -9.58 -3.91
CA GLN A 130 -6.63 -10.33 -4.29
C GLN A 130 -7.88 -9.70 -3.66
N SER A 131 -7.83 -9.33 -2.38
CA SER A 131 -8.92 -8.62 -1.70
C SER A 131 -9.35 -7.37 -2.46
N VAL A 132 -8.40 -6.55 -2.91
CA VAL A 132 -8.70 -5.32 -3.67
C VAL A 132 -9.19 -5.64 -5.09
N PHE A 133 -8.69 -6.69 -5.73
CA PHE A 133 -9.17 -7.10 -7.05
C PHE A 133 -10.58 -7.68 -7.02
N ASP A 134 -10.94 -8.39 -5.94
CA ASP A 134 -12.27 -8.95 -5.72
C ASP A 134 -13.28 -7.86 -5.37
N ASP A 135 -12.88 -6.88 -4.57
CA ASP A 135 -13.68 -5.69 -4.26
C ASP A 135 -12.85 -4.40 -4.38
N PRO A 136 -12.82 -3.79 -5.58
CA PRO A 136 -12.12 -2.53 -5.82
C PRO A 136 -12.71 -1.34 -5.05
N THR A 137 -13.91 -1.47 -4.48
CA THR A 137 -14.56 -0.36 -3.78
C THR A 137 -13.84 0.03 -2.49
N GLN A 138 -13.03 -0.89 -1.93
CA GLN A 138 -12.18 -0.65 -0.75
C GLN A 138 -11.22 0.52 -0.91
N ILE A 139 -10.79 0.81 -2.14
CA ILE A 139 -9.87 1.91 -2.46
C ILE A 139 -10.55 3.07 -3.20
N ASN A 140 -11.88 3.06 -3.35
CA ASN A 140 -12.59 4.11 -4.09
C ASN A 140 -12.39 5.49 -3.47
N ILE A 141 -12.39 6.50 -4.33
CA ILE A 141 -12.37 7.90 -3.91
C ILE A 141 -13.68 8.18 -3.18
N LYS A 142 -13.60 8.61 -1.93
CA LYS A 142 -14.78 8.91 -1.11
C LYS A 142 -15.43 10.21 -1.57
N ALA A 143 -16.75 10.28 -1.46
CA ALA A 143 -17.44 11.56 -1.49
C ALA A 143 -17.19 12.26 -0.15
N ALA A 144 -16.68 13.50 -0.19
CA ALA A 144 -16.51 14.34 0.99
C ALA A 144 -17.84 14.93 1.46
#